data_AF-A0A401M131-F1
#
_entry.id   AF-A0A401M131-F1
#
_cell.length_a   1.000
_cell.length_b   1.000
_cell.length_c   1.000
_cell.angle_alpha   90.00
_cell.angle_beta   90.00
_cell.angle_gamma   90.00
#
_symmetry.space_group_name_H-M   'P 1'
#
loop_
_entity.id
_entity.type
_entity.pdbx_description
1 polymer ?
#
loop_
_entity_poly.entity_id
_entity_poly.type
_entity_poly.pdbx_seq_one_letter_code
_entity_poly.pdbx_strand_id
1 'polypeptide(L)'
;MRNQNKQKLWSWWGNSEDTSYWMSAHILRALKLAKDEGYTVELDVKGLEKDYIHMYPYRGMNLEHIEILHALSDWGVTINSSKVTKLFNPLIRKLEQQEDSLMSKNDTYVPVSFLKDKLLLWEMMQRTDSINVGDSLRHYLKKDVLGGVYCSDGRRAKYWEGDHLMNTLIAYRMVKNDSSLCYLKENMQLYILRTRQQGWNTYQASSAVATVLSDLLADSKKCTETVVSIRGKENKQISEFPYHFRLEAGDSLIIAKKGNNLLLYSAYSKKRVLNAHESDVFKVESVLSSDTLTAGIPAILTVTLQVKRENAQYVLIDVPIPAGCSYDSKPIYTSGCEVYREYFKEKTVIFSERLPIGTYRFNIPLLPRYTGKYTLNPAKVELMYFPVVNANNSKKGIQIIERDMKSLNLKMSR
;
A
#
# COMPACT_ATOMS: atom_id res chain seq x y z
N MET A 1 1.30 21.25 3.42
CA MET A 1 1.94 19.92 3.63
C MET A 1 1.83 19.51 5.09
N ARG A 2 0.68 18.96 5.54
CA ARG A 2 0.40 18.79 7.00
C ARG A 2 1.25 17.73 7.72
N ASN A 3 1.78 16.75 6.98
CA ASN A 3 2.55 15.63 7.55
C ASN A 3 4.06 15.74 7.30
N GLN A 4 4.55 16.92 6.94
CA GLN A 4 5.99 17.13 6.72
C GLN A 4 6.67 17.38 8.07
N ASN A 5 7.78 16.67 8.32
CA ASN A 5 8.54 16.76 9.56
C ASN A 5 9.66 17.82 9.48
N LYS A 6 10.42 17.97 10.57
CA LYS A 6 11.52 18.96 10.68
C LYS A 6 12.66 18.74 9.68
N GLN A 7 12.81 17.52 9.15
CA GLN A 7 13.79 17.19 8.12
C GLN A 7 13.28 17.53 6.70
N LYS A 8 12.11 18.18 6.59
CA LYS A 8 11.43 18.48 5.31
C LYS A 8 11.04 17.22 4.53
N LEU A 9 10.99 16.08 5.22
CA LEU A 9 10.52 14.79 4.71
C LEU A 9 9.19 14.43 5.40
N TRP A 10 8.71 13.21 5.23
CA TRP A 10 7.40 12.80 5.74
C TRP A 10 7.52 11.60 6.68
N SER A 11 6.78 11.68 7.78
CA SER A 11 6.50 10.54 8.66
C SER A 11 5.29 9.76 8.14
N TRP A 12 5.06 8.57 8.70
CA TRP A 12 3.88 7.78 8.33
C TRP A 12 2.57 8.46 8.76
N TRP A 13 2.56 9.09 9.94
CA TRP A 13 1.45 9.91 10.43
C TRP A 13 1.94 11.21 11.07
N GLY A 14 1.12 12.24 10.96
CA GLY A 14 1.36 13.56 11.57
C GLY A 14 2.69 14.18 11.14
N ASN A 15 3.27 15.00 12.01
CA ASN A 15 4.58 15.63 11.85
C ASN A 15 5.64 15.00 12.77
N SER A 16 5.58 13.67 12.94
CA SER A 16 6.52 12.91 13.79
C SER A 16 7.98 13.15 13.37
N GLU A 17 8.91 13.05 14.32
CA GLU A 17 10.34 13.16 14.05
C GLU A 17 10.87 11.96 13.26
N ASP A 18 10.17 10.82 13.30
CA ASP A 18 10.52 9.62 12.53
C ASP A 18 10.22 9.79 11.04
N THR A 19 11.27 9.74 10.22
CA THR A 19 11.17 9.86 8.75
C THR A 19 10.89 8.49 8.12
N SER A 20 9.85 8.43 7.29
CA SER A 20 9.63 7.31 6.38
C SER A 20 10.24 7.64 5.01
N TYR A 21 11.43 7.08 4.73
CA TYR A 21 12.18 7.42 3.52
C TYR A 21 11.45 7.02 2.24
N TRP A 22 10.85 5.82 2.20
CA TRP A 22 10.13 5.36 1.02
C TRP A 22 8.87 6.19 0.74
N MET A 23 8.13 6.59 1.79
CA MET A 23 6.98 7.49 1.64
C MET A 23 7.43 8.86 1.16
N SER A 24 8.51 9.36 1.73
CA SER A 24 9.06 10.66 1.35
C SER A 24 9.48 10.66 -0.11
N ALA A 25 10.17 9.60 -0.58
CA ALA A 25 10.51 9.44 -1.99
C ALA A 25 9.27 9.35 -2.88
N HIS A 26 8.23 8.63 -2.45
CA HIS A 26 6.96 8.54 -3.17
C HIS A 26 6.25 9.90 -3.28
N ILE A 27 6.17 10.65 -2.17
CA ILE A 27 5.56 11.98 -2.13
C ILE A 27 6.36 12.97 -2.98
N LEU A 28 7.69 12.96 -2.92
CA LEU A 28 8.55 13.79 -3.77
C LEU A 28 8.27 13.55 -5.25
N ARG A 29 8.11 12.29 -5.69
CA ARG A 29 7.77 11.95 -7.08
C ARG A 29 6.37 12.44 -7.45
N ALA A 30 5.37 12.22 -6.58
CA ALA A 30 4.01 12.67 -6.83
C ALA A 30 3.90 14.20 -6.93
N LEU A 31 4.59 14.92 -6.04
CA LEU A 31 4.68 16.38 -6.09
C LEU A 31 5.39 16.88 -7.35
N LYS A 32 6.41 16.16 -7.85
CA LYS A 32 7.05 16.51 -9.12
C LYS A 32 6.09 16.37 -10.29
N LEU A 33 5.38 15.24 -10.38
CA LEU A 33 4.37 15.03 -11.41
C LEU A 33 3.28 16.11 -11.37
N ALA A 34 2.79 16.48 -10.19
CA ALA A 34 1.83 17.56 -10.04
C ALA A 34 2.41 18.91 -10.54
N LYS A 35 3.65 19.23 -10.19
CA LYS A 35 4.32 20.44 -10.66
C LYS A 35 4.45 20.48 -12.19
N ASP A 36 4.80 19.34 -12.80
CA ASP A 36 4.96 19.23 -14.26
C ASP A 36 3.64 19.42 -15.01
N GLU A 37 2.52 19.05 -14.39
CA GLU A 37 1.16 19.28 -14.89
C GLU A 37 0.61 20.69 -14.54
N GLY A 38 1.45 21.58 -14.00
CA GLY A 38 1.10 22.98 -13.74
C GLY A 38 0.41 23.25 -12.39
N TYR A 39 0.34 22.27 -11.50
CA TYR A 39 -0.16 22.51 -10.14
C TYR A 39 0.87 23.29 -9.31
N THR A 40 0.38 24.17 -8.44
CA THR A 40 1.24 24.90 -7.51
C THR A 40 1.78 23.95 -6.43
N VAL A 41 3.10 23.86 -6.32
CA VAL A 41 3.79 23.00 -5.35
C VAL A 41 4.81 23.80 -4.54
N GLU A 42 4.51 24.00 -3.26
CA GLU A 42 5.35 24.72 -2.30
C GLU A 42 6.34 23.76 -1.60
N LEU A 43 7.39 23.34 -2.30
CA LEU A 43 8.43 22.46 -1.75
C LEU A 43 9.80 23.16 -1.73
N ASP A 44 10.48 23.15 -0.58
CA ASP A 44 11.86 23.64 -0.45
C ASP A 44 12.89 22.62 -0.97
N VAL A 45 12.93 22.48 -2.30
CA VAL A 45 13.87 21.58 -2.99
C VAL A 45 15.33 21.98 -2.73
N LYS A 46 15.63 23.28 -2.66
CA LYS A 46 16.99 23.78 -2.40
C LYS A 46 17.48 23.42 -1.01
N GLY A 47 16.59 23.47 -0.01
CA GLY A 47 16.85 22.98 1.33
C GLY A 47 17.19 21.49 1.33
N LEU A 48 16.36 20.68 0.67
CA LEU A 48 16.61 19.23 0.56
C LEU A 48 17.91 18.90 -0.19
N GLU A 49 18.22 19.62 -1.27
CA GLU A 49 19.49 19.51 -1.98
C GLU A 49 20.67 19.80 -1.06
N LYS A 50 20.62 20.91 -0.31
CA LYS A 50 21.67 21.24 0.68
C LYS A 50 21.84 20.12 1.71
N ASP A 51 20.75 19.63 2.26
CA ASP A 51 20.79 18.61 3.30
C ASP A 51 21.33 17.28 2.75
N TYR A 52 20.85 16.79 1.61
CA TYR A 52 21.21 15.47 1.05
C TYR A 52 22.51 15.44 0.26
N ILE A 53 22.83 16.49 -0.50
CA ILE A 53 23.98 16.51 -1.41
C ILE A 53 25.20 17.14 -0.75
N HIS A 54 25.02 18.19 0.06
CA HIS A 54 26.13 18.95 0.63
C HIS A 54 26.45 18.57 2.08
N MET A 55 25.45 18.19 2.88
CA MET A 55 25.65 17.95 4.33
C MET A 55 25.66 16.47 4.69
N TYR A 56 24.74 15.67 4.16
CA TYR A 56 24.60 14.25 4.51
C TYR A 56 25.80 13.35 4.22
N PRO A 57 26.59 13.54 3.14
CA PRO A 57 27.77 12.71 2.90
C PRO A 57 28.78 12.72 4.07
N TYR A 58 28.71 13.72 4.93
CA TYR A 58 29.58 13.89 6.10
C TYR A 58 28.94 13.42 7.42
N ARG A 59 27.66 13.00 7.41
CA ARG A 59 26.89 12.57 8.59
C ARG A 59 26.57 11.07 8.61
N GLY A 60 26.98 10.34 7.58
CA GLY A 60 26.74 8.90 7.41
C GLY A 60 25.51 8.61 6.55
N MET A 61 25.66 7.73 5.56
CA MET A 61 24.57 7.29 4.69
C MET A 61 24.21 5.83 4.95
N ASN A 62 22.92 5.53 5.00
CA ASN A 62 22.36 4.19 4.90
C ASN A 62 21.67 3.99 3.53
N LEU A 63 21.27 2.75 3.19
CA LEU A 63 20.66 2.46 1.89
C LEU A 63 19.32 3.20 1.64
N GLU A 64 18.59 3.57 2.69
CA GLU A 64 17.28 4.25 2.57
C GLU A 64 17.42 5.64 1.90
N HIS A 65 18.61 6.26 1.98
CA HIS A 65 18.90 7.52 1.31
C HIS A 65 18.95 7.40 -0.22
N ILE A 66 19.17 6.21 -0.78
CA ILE A 66 19.20 6.00 -2.25
C ILE A 66 17.86 6.39 -2.86
N GLU A 67 16.74 6.06 -2.22
CA GLU A 67 15.41 6.40 -2.72
C GLU A 67 15.14 7.90 -2.74
N ILE A 68 15.60 8.63 -1.72
CA ILE A 68 15.46 10.09 -1.66
C ILE A 68 16.32 10.75 -2.73
N LEU A 69 17.59 10.34 -2.87
CA LEU A 69 18.48 10.85 -3.92
C LEU A 69 17.89 10.59 -5.29
N HIS A 70 17.35 9.39 -5.52
CA HIS A 70 16.64 9.08 -6.76
C HIS A 70 15.46 10.01 -6.98
N ALA A 71 14.60 10.22 -5.98
CA ALA A 71 13.45 11.12 -6.11
C ALA A 71 13.88 12.57 -6.37
N LEU A 72 14.96 13.05 -5.73
CA LEU A 72 15.52 14.39 -5.97
C LEU A 72 16.10 14.53 -7.38
N SER A 73 16.64 13.46 -7.97
CA SER A 73 17.06 13.47 -9.38
C SER A 73 15.90 13.77 -10.34
N ASP A 74 14.66 13.39 -9.98
CA ASP A 74 13.45 13.73 -10.75
C ASP A 74 13.17 15.23 -10.73
N TRP A 75 13.58 15.92 -9.68
CA TRP A 75 13.46 17.37 -9.52
C TRP A 75 14.54 18.18 -10.26
N GLY A 76 15.45 17.53 -10.97
CA GLY A 76 16.55 18.19 -11.67
C GLY A 76 17.69 18.66 -10.76
N VAL A 77 17.73 18.16 -9.51
CA VAL A 77 18.86 18.39 -8.61
C VAL A 77 20.12 17.77 -9.22
N THR A 78 21.23 18.50 -9.23
CA THR A 78 22.49 18.03 -9.83
C THR A 78 23.15 17.00 -8.93
N ILE A 79 22.92 15.72 -9.24
CA ILE A 79 23.49 14.59 -8.50
C ILE A 79 24.59 13.97 -9.35
N ASN A 80 25.81 13.90 -8.82
CA ASN A 80 26.88 13.11 -9.42
C ASN A 80 26.61 11.62 -9.14
N SER A 81 25.82 10.99 -10.01
CA SER A 81 25.37 9.60 -9.82
C SER A 81 26.53 8.63 -9.74
N SER A 82 27.60 8.85 -10.50
CA SER A 82 28.85 8.09 -10.40
C SER A 82 29.49 8.14 -9.00
N LYS A 83 29.51 9.30 -8.35
CA LYS A 83 30.03 9.45 -6.97
C LYS A 83 29.10 8.78 -5.96
N VAL A 84 27.78 8.96 -6.11
CA VAL A 84 26.78 8.31 -5.27
C VAL A 84 26.91 6.78 -5.37
N THR A 85 26.99 6.24 -6.58
CA THR A 85 27.18 4.80 -6.81
C THR A 85 28.49 4.28 -6.22
N LYS A 86 29.60 5.01 -6.35
CA LYS A 86 30.88 4.64 -5.71
C LYS A 86 30.79 4.59 -4.18
N LEU A 87 29.93 5.41 -3.58
CA LEU A 87 29.72 5.43 -2.13
C LEU A 87 28.84 4.25 -1.66
N PHE A 88 27.76 3.94 -2.39
CA PHE A 88 26.79 2.91 -1.99
C PHE A 88 27.16 1.49 -2.41
N ASN A 89 27.83 1.29 -3.55
CA ASN A 89 28.17 -0.05 -4.03
C ASN A 89 28.98 -0.90 -3.03
N PRO A 90 30.00 -0.36 -2.33
CA PRO A 90 30.70 -1.13 -1.30
C PRO A 90 29.79 -1.58 -0.16
N LEU A 91 28.84 -0.73 0.25
CA LEU A 91 27.85 -1.07 1.29
C LEU A 91 26.91 -2.19 0.81
N ILE A 92 26.37 -2.06 -0.40
CA ILE A 92 25.51 -3.09 -1.01
C ILE A 92 26.26 -4.42 -1.11
N ARG A 93 27.48 -4.42 -1.66
CA ARG A 93 28.30 -5.64 -1.78
C ARG A 93 28.59 -6.30 -0.43
N LYS A 94 28.89 -5.50 0.59
CA LYS A 94 29.11 -6.00 1.95
C LYS A 94 27.87 -6.71 2.50
N LEU A 95 26.69 -6.12 2.30
CA LEU A 95 25.42 -6.71 2.75
C LEU A 95 25.08 -7.97 1.95
N GLU A 96 25.32 -7.98 0.64
CA GLU A 96 25.15 -9.19 -0.19
C GLU A 96 26.06 -10.33 0.26
N GLN A 97 27.34 -10.05 0.54
CA GLN A 97 28.28 -11.06 1.07
C GLN A 97 27.84 -11.62 2.42
N GLN A 98 27.22 -10.80 3.28
CA GLN A 98 26.66 -11.26 4.54
C GLN A 98 25.48 -12.22 4.31
N GLU A 99 24.57 -11.89 3.41
CA GLU A 99 23.44 -12.74 3.03
C GLU A 99 23.91 -14.06 2.38
N ASP A 100 24.92 -14.00 1.51
CA ASP A 100 25.50 -15.17 0.86
C ASP A 100 26.19 -16.10 1.88
N SER A 101 26.86 -15.52 2.89
CA SER A 101 27.47 -16.26 4.00
C SER A 101 26.45 -16.91 4.93
N LEU A 102 25.23 -16.36 5.02
CA LEU A 102 24.13 -16.97 5.77
C LEU A 102 23.51 -18.12 4.97
N MET A 103 23.31 -17.92 3.66
CA MET A 103 22.84 -18.97 2.76
C MET A 103 23.76 -20.18 2.75
N SER A 104 25.09 -19.97 2.68
CA SER A 104 26.07 -21.07 2.67
C SER A 104 26.08 -21.90 3.97
N LYS A 105 25.46 -21.40 5.04
CA LYS A 105 25.36 -22.09 6.34
C LYS A 105 24.01 -22.80 6.52
N ASN A 106 23.03 -22.52 5.67
CA ASN A 106 21.69 -23.08 5.78
C ASN A 106 20.99 -23.09 4.40
N ASP A 107 20.86 -24.28 3.82
CA ASP A 107 20.24 -24.48 2.50
C ASP A 107 18.77 -24.05 2.41
N THR A 108 18.09 -23.89 3.55
CA THR A 108 16.71 -23.38 3.61
C THR A 108 16.63 -21.86 3.71
N TYR A 109 17.76 -21.18 3.92
CA TYR A 109 17.82 -19.72 4.03
C TYR A 109 17.70 -19.06 2.66
N VAL A 110 16.67 -18.22 2.51
CA VAL A 110 16.52 -17.37 1.32
C VAL A 110 17.17 -16.01 1.60
N PRO A 111 18.22 -15.62 0.85
CA PRO A 111 18.93 -14.36 1.07
C PRO A 111 18.05 -13.14 0.77
N VAL A 112 18.33 -12.03 1.45
CA VAL A 112 17.71 -10.74 1.17
C VAL A 112 18.20 -10.14 -0.15
N SER A 113 17.28 -9.59 -0.92
CA SER A 113 17.54 -8.82 -2.13
C SER A 113 17.94 -7.38 -1.80
N PHE A 114 18.97 -6.89 -2.48
CA PHE A 114 19.35 -5.47 -2.55
C PHE A 114 19.24 -4.94 -4.00
N LEU A 115 18.47 -5.64 -4.84
CA LEU A 115 18.34 -5.32 -6.26
C LEU A 115 17.65 -3.96 -6.46
N LYS A 116 16.66 -3.60 -5.63
CA LYS A 116 16.01 -2.29 -5.69
C LYS A 116 17.04 -1.16 -5.63
N ASP A 117 17.95 -1.23 -4.65
CA ASP A 117 18.97 -0.21 -4.42
C ASP A 117 19.90 -0.08 -5.64
N LYS A 118 20.35 -1.22 -6.20
CA LYS A 118 21.16 -1.26 -7.43
C LYS A 118 20.43 -0.64 -8.61
N LEU A 119 19.16 -1.01 -8.82
CA LEU A 119 18.35 -0.52 -9.92
C LEU A 119 18.14 1.00 -9.83
N LEU A 120 17.88 1.55 -8.64
CA LEU A 120 17.77 2.99 -8.44
C LEU A 120 19.09 3.72 -8.75
N LEU A 121 20.23 3.17 -8.33
CA LEU A 121 21.55 3.72 -8.66
C LEU A 121 21.80 3.70 -10.18
N TRP A 122 21.47 2.60 -10.85
CA TRP A 122 21.63 2.47 -12.30
C TRP A 122 20.68 3.37 -13.09
N GLU A 123 19.42 3.51 -12.66
CA GLU A 123 18.46 4.43 -13.29
C GLU A 123 18.95 5.88 -13.21
N MET A 124 19.49 6.30 -12.05
CA MET A 124 20.12 7.61 -11.90
C MET A 124 21.33 7.76 -12.85
N MET A 125 22.22 6.77 -12.92
CA MET A 125 23.38 6.80 -13.83
C MET A 125 22.99 6.87 -15.31
N GLN A 126 21.95 6.13 -15.72
CA GLN A 126 21.44 6.16 -17.09
C GLN A 126 20.91 7.55 -17.45
N ARG A 127 20.23 8.21 -16.51
CA ARG A 127 19.58 9.50 -16.74
C ARG A 127 20.49 10.70 -16.62
N THR A 128 21.35 10.76 -15.61
CA THR A 128 22.16 11.96 -15.32
C THR A 128 23.52 11.90 -16.01
N ASP A 129 24.15 10.72 -16.01
CA ASP A 129 25.53 10.53 -16.46
C ASP A 129 25.59 9.91 -17.86
N SER A 130 24.43 9.59 -18.47
CA SER A 130 24.29 8.90 -19.76
C SER A 130 25.10 7.59 -19.84
N ILE A 131 25.25 6.90 -18.70
CA ILE A 131 26.01 5.65 -18.62
C ILE A 131 25.11 4.50 -19.08
N ASN A 132 25.60 3.69 -20.01
CA ASN A 132 24.91 2.48 -20.42
C ASN A 132 24.97 1.44 -19.29
N VAL A 133 23.79 1.09 -18.77
CA VAL A 133 23.59 0.09 -17.71
C VAL A 133 22.83 -1.15 -18.21
N GLY A 134 22.57 -1.23 -19.53
CA GLY A 134 21.78 -2.28 -20.16
C GLY A 134 22.33 -3.67 -19.91
N ASP A 135 23.65 -3.87 -20.02
CA ASP A 135 24.28 -5.17 -19.76
C ASP A 135 24.15 -5.61 -18.30
N SER A 136 24.25 -4.65 -17.36
CA SER A 136 24.04 -4.92 -15.94
C SER A 136 22.58 -5.30 -15.67
N LEU A 137 21.64 -4.61 -16.32
CA LEU A 137 20.20 -4.88 -16.18
C LEU A 137 19.81 -6.24 -16.77
N ARG A 138 20.35 -6.61 -17.94
CA ARG A 138 20.04 -7.87 -18.64
C ARG A 138 20.20 -9.11 -17.76
N HIS A 139 21.17 -9.11 -16.86
CA HIS A 139 21.41 -10.22 -15.93
C HIS A 139 20.19 -10.57 -15.05
N TYR A 140 19.41 -9.54 -14.70
CA TYR A 140 18.26 -9.65 -13.81
C TYR A 140 16.91 -9.74 -14.53
N LEU A 141 16.90 -9.54 -15.85
CA LEU A 141 15.68 -9.70 -16.65
C LEU A 141 15.38 -11.19 -16.86
N LYS A 142 14.20 -11.61 -16.43
CA LYS A 142 13.69 -12.98 -16.53
C LYS A 142 12.42 -13.00 -17.36
N LYS A 143 12.12 -14.15 -17.97
CA LYS A 143 10.87 -14.41 -18.69
C LYS A 143 10.03 -15.40 -17.92
N ASP A 144 8.72 -15.14 -17.84
CA ASP A 144 7.76 -16.12 -17.31
C ASP A 144 7.21 -17.02 -18.43
N VAL A 145 6.41 -18.02 -18.03
CA VAL A 145 5.84 -19.03 -18.93
C VAL A 145 4.87 -18.46 -19.96
N LEU A 146 4.36 -17.24 -19.78
CA LEU A 146 3.47 -16.58 -20.75
C LEU A 146 4.20 -15.48 -21.54
N GLY A 147 5.54 -15.47 -21.50
CA GLY A 147 6.38 -14.51 -22.23
C GLY A 147 6.50 -13.14 -21.57
N GLY A 148 5.90 -12.93 -20.39
CA GLY A 148 6.05 -11.70 -19.61
C GLY A 148 7.49 -11.54 -19.12
N VAL A 149 8.01 -10.31 -19.14
CA VAL A 149 9.38 -10.01 -18.69
C VAL A 149 9.35 -9.27 -17.36
N TYR A 150 10.18 -9.71 -16.42
CA TYR A 150 10.27 -9.14 -15.08
C TYR A 150 11.71 -9.04 -14.59
N CYS A 151 11.95 -8.26 -13.54
CA CYS A 151 13.29 -8.04 -12.99
C CYS A 151 13.43 -8.68 -11.61
N SER A 152 14.32 -9.67 -11.47
CA SER A 152 14.55 -10.41 -10.24
C SER A 152 15.95 -11.01 -10.13
N ASP A 153 16.48 -11.02 -8.92
CA ASP A 153 17.70 -11.73 -8.51
C ASP A 153 17.39 -13.08 -7.83
N GLY A 154 16.12 -13.48 -7.75
CA GLY A 154 15.69 -14.71 -7.08
C GLY A 154 15.76 -14.65 -5.55
N ARG A 155 16.01 -13.48 -4.96
CA ARG A 155 16.16 -13.28 -3.51
C ARG A 155 14.86 -12.73 -2.91
N ARG A 156 14.66 -12.89 -1.59
CA ARG A 156 13.47 -12.36 -0.91
C ARG A 156 13.62 -10.85 -0.69
N ALA A 157 12.53 -10.10 -0.80
CA ALA A 157 12.55 -8.67 -0.46
C ALA A 157 12.82 -8.46 1.04
N LYS A 158 13.57 -7.40 1.39
CA LYS A 158 13.76 -7.00 2.80
C LYS A 158 12.45 -6.49 3.41
N TYR A 159 11.77 -5.65 2.64
CA TYR A 159 10.49 -5.04 2.97
C TYR A 159 9.61 -5.00 1.70
N TRP A 160 8.32 -4.76 1.88
CA TRP A 160 7.31 -4.89 0.84
C TRP A 160 7.44 -3.83 -0.27
N GLU A 161 8.01 -2.66 0.04
CA GLU A 161 8.30 -1.59 -0.91
C GLU A 161 9.54 -1.88 -1.79
N GLY A 162 10.17 -3.05 -1.62
CA GLY A 162 11.27 -3.55 -2.47
C GLY A 162 11.00 -4.92 -3.08
N ASP A 163 9.73 -5.25 -3.31
CA ASP A 163 9.34 -6.52 -3.92
C ASP A 163 9.68 -6.61 -5.42
N HIS A 164 9.39 -7.78 -6.02
CA HIS A 164 9.65 -8.03 -7.44
C HIS A 164 8.87 -7.09 -8.38
N LEU A 165 7.68 -6.62 -7.97
CA LEU A 165 6.93 -5.64 -8.75
C LEU A 165 7.69 -4.32 -8.78
N MET A 166 8.16 -3.81 -7.64
CA MET A 166 8.93 -2.57 -7.57
C MET A 166 10.20 -2.64 -8.40
N ASN A 167 10.96 -3.74 -8.31
CA ASN A 167 12.14 -3.97 -9.15
C ASN A 167 11.78 -3.94 -10.64
N THR A 168 10.66 -4.56 -11.02
CA THR A 168 10.19 -4.59 -12.41
C THR A 168 9.73 -3.21 -12.90
N LEU A 169 9.11 -2.40 -12.05
CA LEU A 169 8.73 -1.02 -12.39
C LEU A 169 9.96 -0.12 -12.62
N ILE A 170 11.00 -0.25 -11.79
CA ILE A 170 12.26 0.49 -11.97
C ILE A 170 12.94 0.03 -13.27
N ALA A 171 13.10 -1.27 -13.45
CA ALA A 171 13.69 -1.85 -14.65
C ALA A 171 12.93 -1.45 -15.93
N TYR A 172 11.59 -1.36 -15.88
CA TYR A 172 10.78 -0.92 -17.01
C TYR A 172 11.14 0.50 -17.45
N ARG A 173 11.33 1.43 -16.50
CA ARG A 173 11.75 2.81 -16.82
C ARG A 173 13.13 2.86 -17.46
N MET A 174 14.04 1.97 -17.04
CA MET A 174 15.36 1.87 -17.66
C MET A 174 15.29 1.25 -19.07
N VAL A 175 14.51 0.17 -19.24
CA VAL A 175 14.32 -0.56 -20.50
C VAL A 175 13.71 0.34 -21.57
N LYS A 176 12.69 1.14 -21.24
CA LYS A 176 12.04 2.00 -22.23
C LYS A 176 12.94 3.13 -22.74
N ASN A 177 13.94 3.51 -21.95
CA ASN A 177 14.92 4.55 -22.29
C ASN A 177 16.22 3.99 -22.90
N ASP A 178 16.33 2.66 -23.03
CA ASP A 178 17.49 1.98 -23.60
C ASP A 178 17.15 1.41 -24.98
N SER A 179 17.79 1.93 -26.03
CA SER A 179 17.55 1.53 -27.41
C SER A 179 17.79 0.02 -27.65
N SER A 180 18.71 -0.59 -26.92
CA SER A 180 19.06 -2.01 -27.05
C SER A 180 18.09 -2.93 -26.30
N LEU A 181 17.25 -2.39 -25.40
CA LEU A 181 16.31 -3.15 -24.57
C LEU A 181 14.85 -2.79 -24.82
N CYS A 182 14.55 -1.66 -25.47
CA CYS A 182 13.20 -1.14 -25.65
C CYS A 182 12.19 -2.14 -26.25
N TYR A 183 12.66 -3.12 -27.02
CA TYR A 183 11.86 -4.23 -27.55
C TYR A 183 11.20 -5.11 -26.46
N LEU A 184 11.66 -5.04 -25.21
CA LEU A 184 11.08 -5.75 -24.07
C LEU A 184 9.91 -5.02 -23.40
N LYS A 185 9.68 -3.74 -23.75
CA LYS A 185 8.68 -2.86 -23.12
C LYS A 185 7.29 -3.51 -23.00
N GLU A 186 6.75 -4.02 -24.12
CA GLU A 186 5.41 -4.63 -24.15
C GLU A 186 5.34 -5.90 -23.28
N ASN A 187 6.37 -6.74 -23.30
CA ASN A 187 6.44 -7.95 -22.48
C ASN A 187 6.49 -7.60 -20.98
N MET A 188 7.14 -6.50 -20.62
CA MET A 188 7.17 -6.01 -19.24
C MET A 188 5.82 -5.42 -18.81
N GLN A 189 5.15 -4.65 -19.67
CA GLN A 189 3.80 -4.15 -19.42
C GLN A 189 2.83 -5.31 -19.14
N LEU A 190 2.87 -6.36 -19.96
CA LEU A 190 2.04 -7.56 -19.80
C LEU A 190 2.27 -8.22 -18.44
N TYR A 191 3.54 -8.39 -18.04
CA TYR A 191 3.88 -8.94 -16.73
C TYR A 191 3.32 -8.07 -15.59
N ILE A 192 3.62 -6.76 -15.62
CA ILE A 192 3.18 -5.81 -14.60
C ILE A 192 1.67 -5.89 -14.42
N LEU A 193 0.90 -5.78 -15.50
CA LEU A 193 -0.57 -5.81 -15.45
C LEU A 193 -1.13 -7.13 -14.90
N ARG A 194 -0.47 -8.26 -15.19
CA ARG A 194 -0.87 -9.57 -14.65
C ARG A 194 -0.64 -9.70 -13.16
N THR A 195 0.37 -9.05 -12.59
CA THR A 195 0.62 -9.08 -11.13
C THR A 195 -0.58 -8.54 -10.33
N ARG A 196 -1.45 -7.72 -10.94
CA ARG A 196 -2.69 -7.24 -10.32
C ARG A 196 -3.58 -8.38 -9.82
N GLN A 197 -3.54 -9.56 -10.45
CA GLN A 197 -4.31 -10.73 -10.00
C GLN A 197 -3.94 -11.17 -8.58
N GLN A 198 -2.71 -10.92 -8.13
CA GLN A 198 -2.24 -11.22 -6.78
C GLN A 198 -2.70 -10.18 -5.75
N GLY A 199 -3.38 -9.12 -6.20
CA GLY A 199 -3.72 -7.95 -5.41
C GLY A 199 -2.59 -6.92 -5.41
N TRP A 200 -2.95 -5.65 -5.45
CA TRP A 200 -2.02 -4.54 -5.23
C TRP A 200 -2.44 -3.75 -4.01
N ASN A 201 -1.48 -3.44 -3.14
CA ASN A 201 -1.67 -2.39 -2.16
C ASN A 201 -1.64 -1.00 -2.84
N THR A 202 -1.98 0.06 -2.09
CA THR A 202 -2.09 1.42 -2.62
C THR A 202 -0.80 1.93 -3.26
N TYR A 203 0.35 1.59 -2.66
CA TYR A 203 1.66 1.99 -3.17
C TYR A 203 2.01 1.27 -4.48
N GLN A 204 1.79 -0.04 -4.54
CA GLN A 204 1.99 -0.83 -5.75
C GLN A 204 1.08 -0.35 -6.88
N ALA A 205 -0.21 -0.11 -6.59
CA ALA A 205 -1.18 0.33 -7.57
C ALA A 205 -0.84 1.71 -8.15
N SER A 206 -0.54 2.69 -7.29
CA SER A 206 -0.16 4.04 -7.74
C SER A 206 1.15 4.03 -8.51
N SER A 207 2.17 3.29 -8.03
CA SER A 207 3.47 3.19 -8.70
C SER A 207 3.38 2.51 -10.06
N ALA A 208 2.59 1.43 -10.18
CA ALA A 208 2.38 0.76 -11.45
C ALA A 208 1.68 1.69 -12.45
N VAL A 209 0.58 2.33 -12.05
CA VAL A 209 -0.16 3.28 -12.90
C VAL A 209 0.75 4.42 -13.35
N ALA A 210 1.46 5.07 -12.43
CA ALA A 210 2.37 6.17 -12.77
C ALA A 210 3.50 5.75 -13.73
N THR A 211 3.90 4.47 -13.70
CA THR A 211 5.02 3.97 -14.50
C THR A 211 4.61 3.57 -15.92
N VAL A 212 3.46 2.89 -16.10
CA VAL A 212 3.10 2.27 -17.40
C VAL A 212 1.93 2.95 -18.12
N LEU A 213 1.09 3.75 -17.45
CA LEU A 213 -0.17 4.23 -18.03
C LEU A 213 0.05 5.07 -19.29
N SER A 214 0.93 6.06 -19.25
CA SER A 214 1.16 6.95 -20.40
C SER A 214 1.63 6.18 -21.64
N ASP A 215 2.47 5.17 -21.43
CA ASP A 215 2.97 4.32 -22.51
C ASP A 215 1.85 3.44 -23.10
N LEU A 216 1.01 2.83 -22.25
CA LEU A 216 -0.15 2.05 -22.68
C LEU A 216 -1.15 2.90 -23.49
N LEU A 217 -1.36 4.15 -23.07
CA LEU A 217 -2.23 5.09 -23.79
C LEU A 217 -1.62 5.50 -25.14
N ALA A 218 -0.31 5.73 -25.21
CA ALA A 218 0.38 6.08 -26.45
C ALA A 218 0.34 4.94 -27.48
N ASP A 219 0.55 3.70 -27.04
CA ASP A 219 0.55 2.52 -27.91
C ASP A 219 -0.86 2.21 -28.46
N SER A 220 -1.92 2.53 -27.71
CA SER A 220 -3.32 2.31 -28.13
C SER A 220 -3.73 3.10 -29.38
N LYS A 221 -3.09 4.23 -29.66
CA LYS A 221 -3.43 5.11 -30.80
C LYS A 221 -3.01 4.54 -32.17
N LYS A 222 -2.18 3.51 -32.21
CA LYS A 222 -1.54 2.99 -33.44
C LYS A 222 -2.27 1.82 -34.10
N CYS A 223 -3.42 1.40 -33.57
CA CYS A 223 -3.89 0.04 -33.72
C CYS A 223 -5.37 -0.04 -34.11
N THR A 224 -5.74 -1.05 -34.91
CA THR A 224 -7.11 -1.29 -35.43
C THR A 224 -8.18 -1.34 -34.33
N GLU A 225 -9.43 -1.03 -34.67
CA GLU A 225 -10.57 -1.07 -33.74
C GLU A 225 -10.66 -2.45 -33.05
N THR A 226 -10.62 -2.44 -31.71
CA THR A 226 -10.82 -3.66 -30.92
C THR A 226 -12.30 -3.88 -30.73
N VAL A 227 -12.79 -5.05 -31.13
CA VAL A 227 -14.19 -5.44 -30.95
C VAL A 227 -14.24 -6.65 -30.02
N VAL A 228 -15.01 -6.53 -28.95
CA VAL A 228 -15.26 -7.62 -28.00
C VAL A 228 -16.70 -8.07 -28.16
N SER A 229 -16.91 -9.33 -28.56
CA SER A 229 -18.24 -9.94 -28.59
C SER A 229 -18.49 -10.65 -27.27
N ILE A 230 -19.61 -10.31 -26.63
CA ILE A 230 -20.13 -10.99 -25.45
C ILE A 230 -21.35 -11.82 -25.83
N ARG A 231 -21.47 -13.03 -25.27
CA ARG A 231 -22.63 -13.92 -25.39
C ARG A 231 -23.03 -14.48 -24.03
N GLY A 232 -24.31 -14.76 -23.82
CA GLY A 232 -24.85 -15.29 -22.57
C GLY A 232 -25.93 -14.36 -22.01
N LYS A 233 -25.70 -13.74 -20.85
CA LYS A 233 -26.60 -12.72 -20.27
C LYS A 233 -27.03 -11.66 -21.27
N GLU A 234 -26.07 -11.13 -22.02
CA GLU A 234 -26.29 -10.19 -23.12
C GLU A 234 -25.51 -10.67 -24.34
N ASN A 235 -26.12 -10.51 -25.52
CA ASN A 235 -25.48 -10.78 -26.80
C ASN A 235 -25.18 -9.44 -27.47
N LYS A 236 -23.93 -8.99 -27.41
CA LYS A 236 -23.55 -7.64 -27.86
C LYS A 236 -22.11 -7.60 -28.40
N GLN A 237 -21.86 -6.68 -29.32
CA GLN A 237 -20.50 -6.28 -29.69
C GLN A 237 -20.14 -4.95 -29.00
N ILE A 238 -18.97 -4.93 -28.37
CA ILE A 238 -18.43 -3.79 -27.65
C ILE A 238 -17.25 -3.26 -28.46
N SER A 239 -17.37 -2.02 -28.91
CA SER A 239 -16.31 -1.25 -29.57
C SER A 239 -15.90 0.00 -28.77
N GLU A 240 -16.69 0.38 -27.76
CA GLU A 240 -16.43 1.51 -26.87
C GLU A 240 -16.00 1.03 -25.47
N PHE A 241 -14.94 1.63 -24.93
CA PHE A 241 -14.34 1.26 -23.65
C PHE A 241 -14.16 2.50 -22.75
N PRO A 242 -14.27 2.37 -21.42
CA PRO A 242 -14.50 1.14 -20.66
C PRO A 242 -15.97 0.67 -20.68
N TYR A 243 -16.19 -0.64 -20.78
CA TYR A 243 -17.50 -1.26 -20.69
C TYR A 243 -17.66 -2.01 -19.36
N HIS A 244 -18.79 -1.79 -18.68
CA HIS A 244 -19.10 -2.43 -17.40
C HIS A 244 -20.45 -3.14 -17.48
N PHE A 245 -20.54 -4.33 -16.90
CA PHE A 245 -21.77 -5.09 -16.75
C PHE A 245 -21.73 -5.87 -15.43
N ARG A 246 -22.90 -6.27 -14.91
CA ARG A 246 -23.03 -7.03 -13.66
C ARG A 246 -23.60 -8.42 -13.96
N LEU A 247 -22.96 -9.46 -13.44
CA LEU A 247 -23.50 -10.81 -13.44
C LEU A 247 -24.24 -11.07 -12.13
N GLU A 248 -25.43 -11.66 -12.25
CA GLU A 248 -26.19 -12.22 -11.13
C GLU A 248 -25.88 -13.72 -11.00
N ALA A 249 -26.29 -14.32 -9.88
CA ALA A 249 -26.10 -15.75 -9.66
C ALA A 249 -26.84 -16.57 -10.74
N GLY A 250 -26.11 -17.44 -11.43
CA GLY A 250 -26.64 -18.28 -12.52
C GLY A 250 -26.44 -17.69 -13.93
N ASP A 251 -26.03 -16.42 -14.05
CA ASP A 251 -25.68 -15.85 -15.35
C ASP A 251 -24.42 -16.53 -15.92
N SER A 252 -24.41 -16.73 -17.24
CA SER A 252 -23.23 -17.19 -17.98
C SER A 252 -22.76 -16.11 -18.95
N LEU A 253 -21.45 -16.10 -19.23
CA LEU A 253 -20.86 -15.16 -20.15
C LEU A 253 -19.68 -15.79 -20.89
N ILE A 254 -19.71 -15.67 -22.21
CA ILE A 254 -18.60 -16.00 -23.11
C ILE A 254 -18.10 -14.70 -23.72
N ILE A 255 -16.80 -14.45 -23.61
CA ILE A 255 -16.13 -13.28 -24.15
C ILE A 255 -15.19 -13.73 -25.26
N ALA A 256 -15.33 -13.14 -26.45
CA ALA A 256 -14.38 -13.32 -27.54
C ALA A 256 -13.89 -11.96 -28.03
N LYS A 257 -12.58 -11.82 -28.19
CA LYS A 257 -11.91 -10.60 -28.65
C LYS A 257 -11.48 -10.77 -30.10
N LYS A 258 -11.73 -9.74 -30.91
CA LYS A 258 -11.17 -9.58 -32.25
C LYS A 258 -10.30 -8.33 -32.28
N GLY A 259 -9.12 -8.43 -32.91
CA GLY A 259 -8.13 -7.35 -33.01
C GLY A 259 -6.88 -7.61 -32.17
N ASN A 260 -5.81 -6.87 -32.47
CA ASN A 260 -4.47 -7.13 -31.93
C ASN A 260 -4.12 -6.27 -30.70
N ASN A 261 -4.98 -5.33 -30.30
CA ASN A 261 -4.67 -4.42 -29.19
C ASN A 261 -4.73 -5.15 -27.86
N LEU A 262 -4.06 -4.61 -26.84
CA LEU A 262 -4.17 -5.14 -25.48
C LEU A 262 -5.58 -4.88 -24.93
N LEU A 263 -6.28 -5.93 -24.50
CA LEU A 263 -7.55 -5.83 -23.78
C LEU A 263 -7.30 -6.10 -22.30
N LEU A 264 -7.55 -5.09 -21.47
CA LEU A 264 -7.58 -5.27 -20.02
C LEU A 264 -8.98 -5.73 -19.59
N TYR A 265 -9.05 -6.98 -19.13
CA TYR A 265 -10.28 -7.58 -18.62
C TYR A 265 -10.16 -7.86 -17.12
N SER A 266 -11.18 -7.49 -16.37
CA SER A 266 -11.27 -7.76 -14.93
C SER A 266 -12.69 -8.18 -14.56
N ALA A 267 -12.79 -9.27 -13.80
CA ALA A 267 -14.03 -9.71 -13.16
C ALA A 267 -13.77 -9.84 -11.66
N TYR A 268 -14.71 -9.39 -10.84
CA TYR A 268 -14.63 -9.49 -9.40
C TYR A 268 -16.03 -9.66 -8.80
N SER A 269 -16.10 -10.32 -7.64
CA SER A 269 -17.30 -10.42 -6.81
C SER A 269 -17.08 -9.70 -5.49
N LYS A 270 -18.10 -9.01 -4.99
CA LYS A 270 -18.09 -8.44 -3.64
C LYS A 270 -19.03 -9.26 -2.76
N LYS A 271 -18.53 -9.73 -1.61
CA LYS A 271 -19.32 -10.46 -0.61
C LYS A 271 -19.29 -9.72 0.72
N ARG A 272 -20.44 -9.67 1.40
CA ARG A 272 -20.50 -9.24 2.79
C ARG A 272 -20.05 -10.38 3.70
N VAL A 273 -18.98 -10.17 4.46
CA VAL A 273 -18.45 -11.13 5.42
C VAL A 273 -18.99 -10.79 6.81
N LEU A 274 -19.73 -11.72 7.41
CA LEU A 274 -20.38 -11.54 8.73
C LEU A 274 -19.95 -12.59 9.77
N ASN A 275 -19.32 -13.66 9.31
CA ASN A 275 -18.82 -14.75 10.15
C ASN A 275 -17.39 -14.42 10.56
N ALA A 276 -17.01 -14.85 11.76
CA ALA A 276 -15.65 -14.69 12.24
C ALA A 276 -14.66 -15.44 11.35
N HIS A 277 -13.51 -14.82 11.12
CA HIS A 277 -12.36 -15.40 10.47
C HIS A 277 -11.14 -15.04 11.33
N GLU A 278 -10.51 -16.07 11.89
CA GLU A 278 -9.26 -15.93 12.63
C GLU A 278 -8.13 -16.42 11.73
N SER A 279 -7.04 -15.65 11.63
CA SER A 279 -5.87 -16.08 10.86
C SER A 279 -4.75 -16.54 11.78
N ASP A 280 -3.70 -17.08 11.16
CA ASP A 280 -2.46 -17.45 11.84
C ASP A 280 -1.74 -16.26 12.47
N VAL A 281 -2.01 -15.05 12.02
CA VAL A 281 -1.35 -13.82 12.47
C VAL A 281 -2.21 -13.06 13.48
N PHE A 282 -3.52 -12.97 13.23
CA PHE A 282 -4.40 -12.12 14.01
C PHE A 282 -5.63 -12.86 14.54
N LYS A 283 -6.04 -12.46 15.74
CA LYS A 283 -7.39 -12.66 16.28
C LYS A 283 -7.90 -11.31 16.77
N VAL A 284 -9.09 -10.92 16.34
CA VAL A 284 -9.71 -9.66 16.77
C VAL A 284 -11.09 -9.94 17.34
N GLU A 285 -11.44 -9.22 18.40
CA GLU A 285 -12.77 -9.23 18.97
C GLU A 285 -13.20 -7.81 19.34
N SER A 286 -14.43 -7.43 19.00
CA SER A 286 -15.09 -6.22 19.48
C SER A 286 -16.26 -6.56 20.40
N VAL A 287 -16.32 -5.90 21.56
CA VAL A 287 -17.29 -6.16 22.62
C VAL A 287 -17.76 -4.84 23.24
N LEU A 288 -19.07 -4.70 23.40
CA LEU A 288 -19.66 -3.65 24.24
C LEU A 288 -19.80 -4.17 25.67
N SER A 289 -19.87 -3.27 26.64
CA SER A 289 -20.09 -3.65 28.05
C SER A 289 -21.37 -4.46 28.29
N SER A 290 -22.35 -4.37 27.39
CA SER A 290 -23.60 -5.12 27.41
C SER A 290 -24.20 -5.20 26.00
N ASP A 291 -24.95 -6.26 25.70
CA ASP A 291 -25.76 -6.38 24.47
C ASP A 291 -27.04 -5.54 24.54
N THR A 292 -27.44 -5.11 25.75
CA THR A 292 -28.53 -4.15 25.99
C THR A 292 -27.95 -2.86 26.57
N LEU A 293 -28.02 -1.78 25.80
CA LEU A 293 -27.57 -0.45 26.17
C LEU A 293 -28.77 0.45 26.52
N THR A 294 -28.52 1.49 27.30
CA THR A 294 -29.54 2.48 27.66
C THR A 294 -29.26 3.80 26.96
N ALA A 295 -30.27 4.39 26.33
CA ALA A 295 -30.15 5.69 25.66
C ALA A 295 -29.63 6.77 26.64
N GLY A 296 -28.63 7.54 26.20
CA GLY A 296 -28.03 8.61 27.00
C GLY A 296 -27.09 8.16 28.13
N ILE A 297 -26.80 6.85 28.26
CA ILE A 297 -25.77 6.34 29.19
C ILE A 297 -24.54 5.93 28.36
N PRO A 298 -23.35 6.54 28.58
CA PRO A 298 -22.13 6.17 27.88
C PRO A 298 -21.81 4.68 27.97
N ALA A 299 -21.30 4.11 26.88
CA ALA A 299 -20.84 2.73 26.77
C ALA A 299 -19.49 2.69 26.07
N ILE A 300 -18.65 1.71 26.41
CA ILE A 300 -17.33 1.57 25.79
C ILE A 300 -17.36 0.35 24.87
N LEU A 301 -17.03 0.57 23.60
CA LEU A 301 -16.72 -0.51 22.66
C LEU A 301 -15.23 -0.84 22.79
N THR A 302 -14.94 -2.00 23.36
CA THR A 302 -13.58 -2.51 23.57
C THR A 302 -13.21 -3.45 22.43
N VAL A 303 -12.10 -3.16 21.75
CA VAL A 303 -11.52 -4.03 20.74
C VAL A 303 -10.27 -4.69 21.30
N THR A 304 -10.26 -6.01 21.33
CA THR A 304 -9.10 -6.81 21.72
C THR A 304 -8.48 -7.41 20.47
N LEU A 305 -7.22 -7.06 20.21
CA LEU A 305 -6.41 -7.60 19.13
C LEU A 305 -5.29 -8.46 19.70
N GLN A 306 -5.25 -9.73 19.31
CA GLN A 306 -4.14 -10.62 19.59
C GLN A 306 -3.30 -10.78 18.32
N VAL A 307 -2.01 -10.45 18.44
CA VAL A 307 -0.98 -10.66 17.42
C VAL A 307 -0.21 -11.92 17.80
N LYS A 308 -0.24 -12.93 16.92
CA LYS A 308 0.30 -14.27 17.19
C LYS A 308 1.67 -14.52 16.56
N ARG A 309 2.07 -13.70 15.58
CA ARG A 309 3.33 -13.81 14.85
C ARG A 309 4.07 -12.48 14.82
N GLU A 310 5.38 -12.56 14.74
CA GLU A 310 6.26 -11.39 14.58
C GLU A 310 5.99 -10.64 13.26
N ASN A 311 6.50 -9.41 13.19
CA ASN A 311 6.47 -8.55 11.99
C ASN A 311 5.08 -8.07 11.56
N ALA A 312 4.12 -7.90 12.48
CA ALA A 312 2.90 -7.17 12.20
C ALA A 312 3.17 -5.66 12.10
N GLN A 313 3.46 -5.20 10.89
CA GLN A 313 3.75 -3.79 10.58
C GLN A 313 2.64 -3.16 9.75
N TYR A 314 2.38 -1.87 9.98
CA TYR A 314 1.34 -1.10 9.28
C TYR A 314 -0.03 -1.77 9.38
N VAL A 315 -0.45 -2.03 10.62
CA VAL A 315 -1.71 -2.69 10.96
C VAL A 315 -2.85 -1.66 10.93
N LEU A 316 -3.92 -1.99 10.22
CA LEU A 316 -5.17 -1.22 10.18
C LEU A 316 -6.27 -2.03 10.88
N ILE A 317 -6.97 -1.38 11.81
CA ILE A 317 -8.12 -1.96 12.51
C ILE A 317 -9.37 -1.13 12.17
N ASP A 318 -10.26 -1.71 11.39
CA ASP A 318 -11.56 -1.17 11.02
C ASP A 318 -12.61 -1.62 12.06
N VAL A 319 -13.18 -0.68 12.81
CA VAL A 319 -14.13 -0.96 13.91
C VAL A 319 -15.46 -0.26 13.67
N PRO A 320 -16.46 -0.94 13.08
CA PRO A 320 -17.79 -0.38 12.92
C PRO A 320 -18.44 -0.07 14.27
N ILE A 321 -19.27 0.98 14.32
CA ILE A 321 -20.11 1.29 15.48
C ILE A 321 -21.60 1.01 15.16
N PRO A 322 -22.44 0.66 16.13
CA PRO A 322 -23.87 0.47 15.89
C PRO A 322 -24.52 1.77 15.42
N ALA A 323 -25.43 1.71 14.44
CA ALA A 323 -26.08 2.91 13.88
C ALA A 323 -26.90 3.72 14.91
N GLY A 324 -27.31 3.10 16.02
CA GLY A 324 -27.99 3.78 17.13
C GLY A 324 -27.04 4.52 18.08
N CYS A 325 -25.72 4.44 17.88
CA CYS A 325 -24.70 5.07 18.71
C CYS A 325 -24.02 6.25 17.99
N SER A 326 -23.55 7.21 18.78
CA SER A 326 -22.61 8.26 18.38
C SER A 326 -21.35 8.19 19.24
N TYR A 327 -20.31 8.97 18.95
CA TYR A 327 -19.18 9.07 19.87
C TYR A 327 -19.54 9.88 21.11
N ASP A 328 -19.24 9.34 22.28
CA ASP A 328 -19.34 10.08 23.55
C ASP A 328 -18.19 11.09 23.66
N SER A 329 -16.98 10.63 23.32
CA SER A 329 -15.79 11.45 23.17
C SER A 329 -14.88 10.88 22.07
N LYS A 330 -13.95 11.71 21.58
CA LYS A 330 -12.96 11.34 20.56
C LYS A 330 -11.55 11.48 21.11
N PRO A 331 -11.15 10.63 22.08
CA PRO A 331 -9.80 10.70 22.62
C PRO A 331 -8.77 10.46 21.51
N ILE A 332 -7.66 11.18 21.59
CA ILE A 332 -6.48 10.95 20.76
C ILE A 332 -5.51 10.18 21.64
N TYR A 333 -5.25 8.93 21.28
CA TYR A 333 -4.24 8.11 21.92
C TYR A 333 -3.02 8.05 21.01
N THR A 334 -1.89 8.55 21.51
CA THR A 334 -0.58 8.31 20.90
C THR A 334 0.21 7.47 21.88
N SER A 335 0.09 6.15 21.75
CA SER A 335 0.88 5.18 22.52
C SER A 335 1.71 4.36 21.53
N GLY A 336 2.76 3.67 21.99
CA GLY A 336 3.61 2.88 21.08
C GLY A 336 2.86 1.82 20.26
N CYS A 337 1.62 1.46 20.64
CA CYS A 337 0.77 0.53 19.89
C CYS A 337 -0.32 1.21 19.05
N GLU A 338 -0.61 2.50 19.22
CA GLU A 338 -1.57 3.28 18.41
C GLU A 338 -0.90 4.57 17.98
N VAL A 339 -0.58 4.68 16.69
CA VAL A 339 0.07 5.88 16.15
C VAL A 339 -0.94 6.90 15.61
N TYR A 340 -2.11 6.43 15.19
CA TYR A 340 -3.16 7.30 14.67
C TYR A 340 -4.54 6.64 14.76
N ARG A 341 -5.59 7.46 14.82
CA ARG A 341 -6.98 7.04 14.77
C ARG A 341 -7.84 8.06 14.04
N GLU A 342 -8.77 7.56 13.24
CA GLU A 342 -9.76 8.34 12.53
C GLU A 342 -11.18 7.94 12.93
N TYR A 343 -12.06 8.93 13.07
CA TYR A 343 -13.44 8.76 13.53
C TYR A 343 -14.43 9.14 12.40
N PHE A 344 -15.06 8.13 11.80
CA PHE A 344 -16.13 8.28 10.81
C PHE A 344 -17.51 8.13 11.46
N LYS A 345 -18.58 8.51 10.78
CA LYS A 345 -19.94 8.42 11.36
C LYS A 345 -20.34 6.99 11.72
N GLU A 346 -19.82 6.02 10.98
CA GLU A 346 -20.21 4.61 11.01
C GLU A 346 -19.12 3.68 11.56
N LYS A 347 -17.89 4.17 11.73
CA LYS A 347 -16.75 3.37 12.19
C LYS A 347 -15.60 4.21 12.74
N THR A 348 -14.78 3.59 13.58
CA THR A 348 -13.46 4.08 13.95
C THR A 348 -12.39 3.27 13.21
N VAL A 349 -11.35 3.92 12.71
CA VAL A 349 -10.19 3.26 12.09
C VAL A 349 -8.96 3.56 12.93
N ILE A 350 -8.22 2.52 13.32
CA ILE A 350 -7.06 2.61 14.20
C ILE A 350 -5.83 2.10 13.45
N PHE A 351 -4.71 2.82 13.57
CA PHE A 351 -3.47 2.53 12.88
C PHE A 351 -2.35 2.26 13.88
N SER A 352 -1.59 1.19 13.62
CA SER A 352 -0.42 0.79 14.40
C SER A 352 0.76 0.53 13.47
N GLU A 353 1.90 1.16 13.73
CA GLU A 353 3.06 1.03 12.82
C GLU A 353 3.74 -0.30 12.99
N ARG A 354 3.80 -0.75 14.24
CA ARG A 354 4.33 -2.05 14.61
C ARG A 354 3.60 -2.55 15.85
N LEU A 355 3.13 -3.79 15.78
CA LEU A 355 2.62 -4.52 16.93
C LEU A 355 3.45 -5.80 17.11
N PRO A 356 4.30 -5.87 18.15
CA PRO A 356 4.91 -7.14 18.57
C PRO A 356 3.87 -8.23 18.88
N ILE A 357 4.33 -9.47 19.07
CA ILE A 357 3.47 -10.54 19.59
C ILE A 357 2.90 -10.10 20.95
N GLY A 358 1.59 -10.17 21.10
CA GLY A 358 0.92 -9.72 22.30
C GLY A 358 -0.57 -9.49 22.12
N THR A 359 -1.20 -9.00 23.20
CA THR A 359 -2.62 -8.66 23.24
C THR A 359 -2.77 -7.18 23.52
N TYR A 360 -3.50 -6.50 22.64
CA TYR A 360 -3.72 -5.07 22.64
C TYR A 360 -5.20 -4.77 22.83
N ARG A 361 -5.51 -3.70 23.55
CA ARG A 361 -6.88 -3.24 23.79
C ARG A 361 -7.04 -1.81 23.32
N PHE A 362 -8.09 -1.57 22.54
CA PHE A 362 -8.46 -0.26 22.04
C PHE A 362 -9.88 0.06 22.47
N ASN A 363 -10.05 1.20 23.13
CA ASN A 363 -11.35 1.63 23.65
C ASN A 363 -11.93 2.74 22.79
N ILE A 364 -13.21 2.61 22.45
CA ILE A 364 -13.97 3.59 21.69
C ILE A 364 -15.19 4.01 22.54
N PRO A 365 -15.17 5.23 23.11
CA PRO A 365 -16.30 5.75 23.88
C PRO A 365 -17.49 6.06 22.97
N LEU A 366 -18.64 5.43 23.25
CA LEU A 366 -19.88 5.58 22.51
C LEU A 366 -21.00 6.09 23.42
N LEU A 367 -21.92 6.84 22.82
CA LEU A 367 -23.14 7.30 23.44
C LEU A 367 -24.33 6.75 22.64
N PRO A 368 -25.10 5.79 23.19
CA PRO A 368 -26.35 5.30 22.62
C PRO A 368 -27.37 6.44 22.54
N ARG A 369 -27.92 6.69 21.35
CA ARG A 369 -28.84 7.81 21.07
C ARG A 369 -30.24 7.34 20.74
N TYR A 370 -30.35 6.38 19.84
CA TYR A 370 -31.61 5.97 19.24
C TYR A 370 -32.01 4.59 19.75
N THR A 371 -33.18 4.49 20.34
CA THR A 371 -33.72 3.20 20.80
C THR A 371 -34.01 2.28 19.60
N GLY A 372 -33.99 0.98 19.83
CA GLY A 372 -34.24 -0.02 18.79
C GLY A 372 -33.26 -1.19 18.80
N LYS A 373 -33.35 -2.03 17.76
CA LYS A 373 -32.48 -3.19 17.55
C LYS A 373 -31.51 -2.89 16.43
N TYR A 374 -30.22 -3.03 16.72
CA TYR A 374 -29.12 -2.73 15.82
C TYR A 374 -28.18 -3.93 15.69
N THR A 375 -27.28 -3.84 14.72
CA THR A 375 -26.18 -4.78 14.55
C THR A 375 -24.87 -4.07 14.81
N LEU A 376 -24.01 -4.65 15.64
CA LEU A 376 -22.58 -4.37 15.63
C LEU A 376 -21.96 -5.21 14.52
N ASN A 377 -21.58 -4.55 13.42
CA ASN A 377 -20.87 -5.22 12.33
C ASN A 377 -19.48 -5.68 12.80
N PRO A 378 -18.91 -6.72 12.17
CA PRO A 378 -17.58 -7.21 12.51
C PRO A 378 -16.51 -6.12 12.50
N ALA A 379 -15.68 -6.10 13.53
CA ALA A 379 -14.38 -5.44 13.48
C ALA A 379 -13.42 -6.29 12.63
N LYS A 380 -12.59 -5.63 11.83
CA LYS A 380 -11.60 -6.25 10.94
C LYS A 380 -10.23 -5.69 11.26
N VAL A 381 -9.21 -6.55 11.26
CA VAL A 381 -7.80 -6.17 11.29
C VAL A 381 -7.12 -6.69 10.03
N GLU A 382 -6.22 -5.91 9.45
CA GLU A 382 -5.36 -6.34 8.34
C GLU A 382 -4.02 -5.61 8.29
N LEU A 383 -3.05 -6.22 7.61
CA LEU A 383 -1.85 -5.50 7.18
C LEU A 383 -2.20 -4.63 5.96
N MET A 384 -1.91 -3.33 6.01
CA MET A 384 -2.26 -2.41 4.91
C MET A 384 -1.60 -2.78 3.59
N TYR A 385 -0.35 -3.25 3.63
CA TYR A 385 0.43 -3.59 2.45
C TYR A 385 0.36 -5.06 2.05
N PHE A 386 -0.25 -5.90 2.91
CA PHE A 386 -0.53 -7.32 2.67
C PHE A 386 -1.95 -7.69 3.14
N PRO A 387 -3.01 -7.16 2.52
CA PRO A 387 -4.39 -7.27 3.03
C PRO A 387 -4.93 -8.72 3.04
N VAL A 388 -4.24 -9.65 2.38
CA VAL A 388 -4.52 -11.10 2.50
C VAL A 388 -4.28 -11.61 3.93
N VAL A 389 -3.43 -10.95 4.71
CA VAL A 389 -3.23 -11.18 6.13
C VAL A 389 -4.22 -10.34 6.92
N ASN A 390 -5.37 -10.94 7.25
CA ASN A 390 -6.45 -10.28 7.97
C ASN A 390 -7.14 -11.22 8.96
N ALA A 391 -7.96 -10.65 9.84
CA ALA A 391 -8.91 -11.37 10.68
C ALA A 391 -10.13 -10.48 10.95
N ASN A 392 -11.27 -11.08 11.27
CA ASN A 392 -12.47 -10.37 11.70
C ASN A 392 -13.28 -11.20 12.70
N ASN A 393 -14.05 -10.56 13.58
CA ASN A 393 -15.00 -11.27 14.44
C ASN A 393 -16.36 -11.48 13.74
N SER A 394 -17.33 -12.00 14.49
CA SER A 394 -18.71 -12.14 14.02
C SER A 394 -19.54 -10.91 14.35
N LYS A 395 -20.64 -10.73 13.60
CA LYS A 395 -21.65 -9.71 13.95
C LYS A 395 -22.29 -10.02 15.31
N LYS A 396 -22.69 -8.98 16.04
CA LYS A 396 -23.45 -9.08 17.30
C LYS A 396 -24.74 -8.27 17.21
N GLY A 397 -25.81 -8.76 17.82
CA GLY A 397 -27.07 -8.01 17.95
C GLY A 397 -27.00 -7.10 19.17
N ILE A 398 -27.43 -5.83 19.02
CA ILE A 398 -27.43 -4.85 20.11
C ILE A 398 -28.83 -4.28 20.25
N GLN A 399 -29.32 -4.16 21.46
CA GLN A 399 -30.58 -3.48 21.77
C GLN A 399 -30.30 -2.19 22.54
N ILE A 400 -30.92 -1.09 22.11
CA ILE A 400 -30.89 0.18 22.85
C ILE A 400 -32.28 0.43 23.40
N ILE A 401 -32.40 0.47 24.72
CA ILE A 401 -33.65 0.73 25.43
C ILE A 401 -33.70 2.17 25.93
N GLU A 402 -34.91 2.64 26.17
CA GLU A 402 -35.13 3.94 26.77
C GLU A 402 -34.62 3.97 28.21
N ARG A 403 -34.17 5.14 28.66
CA ARG A 403 -33.73 5.33 30.04
C ARG A 403 -34.95 5.43 30.94
N ASP A 404 -35.10 4.47 31.86
CA ASP A 404 -36.19 4.51 32.83
C ASP A 404 -36.00 5.66 33.84
N MET A 405 -36.70 6.76 33.61
CA MET A 405 -36.69 7.94 34.46
C MET A 405 -37.46 7.76 35.78
N LYS A 406 -38.30 6.72 35.93
CA LYS A 406 -39.05 6.49 37.18
C LYS A 406 -38.14 6.02 38.32
N SER A 407 -37.07 5.30 38.00
CA SER A 407 -36.09 4.80 38.99
C SER A 407 -35.16 5.88 39.58
N LEU A 408 -34.96 7.00 38.88
CA LEU A 408 -34.13 8.12 39.38
C LEU A 408 -34.85 8.97 40.44
N ASN A 409 -36.15 9.20 40.26
CA ASN A 409 -36.92 10.03 41.18
C ASN A 409 -37.10 9.39 42.56
N LEU A 410 -37.10 8.04 42.66
CA LEU A 410 -37.11 7.33 43.95
C LEU A 410 -35.79 7.43 44.73
N LYS A 411 -34.66 7.75 44.08
CA LYS A 411 -33.36 7.95 44.74
C LYS A 411 -33.10 9.39 45.16
N MET A 412 -33.76 10.36 44.54
CA MET A 412 -33.67 11.78 44.94
C MET A 412 -34.70 12.19 45.99
N SER A 413 -35.66 11.31 46.31
CA SER A 413 -36.67 11.51 47.35
C SER A 413 -36.34 10.76 48.66
N ARG A 414 -35.06 10.45 48.92
CA ARG A 414 -34.58 9.89 50.19
C ARG A 414 -33.47 10.73 50.78
#